data_AF-A0A7Y1YP05-F1
#
_entry.id   AF-A0A7Y1YP05-F1
#
_cell.length_a   1.000
_cell.length_b   1.000
_cell.length_c   1.000
_cell.angle_alpha   90.00
_cell.angle_beta   90.00
_cell.angle_gamma   90.00
#
_symmetry.space_group_name_H-M   'P 1'
#
loop_
_entity.id
_entity.type
_entity.pdbx_description
1 polymer ?
#
loop_
_entity_poly.entity_id
_entity_poly.type
_entity_poly.pdbx_seq_one_letter_code
_entity_poly.pdbx_strand_id
1 'polypeptide(L)'
;IYSVWLTAILFSAIHFQFEGFLPRFLLGLYLGYLFYWTKNLIVPIVAHFCNNALMLVAGYLNPEMISKMEETPMPDLPWYSLLISIILLIPLIAIFRRDHVTDATQMNPEHL
;
A
#
# COMPACT_ATOMS: atom_id res chain seq x y z
N ILE A 1 -10.00 -14.66 -2.35
CA ILE A 1 -9.16 -14.20 -1.22
C ILE A 1 -7.74 -14.76 -1.32
N TYR A 2 -7.55 -16.05 -1.61
CA TYR A 2 -6.22 -16.66 -1.81
C TYR A 2 -5.37 -15.99 -2.89
N SER A 3 -5.99 -15.46 -3.95
CA SER A 3 -5.29 -14.70 -4.99
C SER A 3 -4.55 -13.48 -4.44
N VAL A 4 -5.08 -12.79 -3.42
CA VAL A 4 -4.41 -11.64 -2.79
C VAL A 4 -3.08 -12.06 -2.16
N TRP A 5 -3.07 -13.19 -1.47
CA TRP A 5 -1.89 -13.74 -0.82
C TRP A 5 -0.85 -14.20 -1.84
N LEU A 6 -1.28 -14.94 -2.87
CA LEU A 6 -0.39 -15.40 -3.93
C LEU A 6 0.23 -14.20 -4.67
N THR A 7 -0.57 -13.21 -5.04
CA THR A 7 -0.09 -11.99 -5.71
C THR A 7 0.88 -11.22 -4.82
N ALA A 8 0.64 -11.12 -3.50
CA ALA A 8 1.55 -10.45 -2.58
C ALA A 8 2.90 -11.17 -2.44
N ILE A 9 2.89 -12.51 -2.38
CA ILE A 9 4.12 -13.32 -2.35
C ILE A 9 4.91 -13.12 -3.64
N LEU A 10 4.25 -13.24 -4.80
CA LEU A 10 4.89 -13.06 -6.10
C LEU A 10 5.42 -11.64 -6.27
N PHE A 11 4.62 -10.62 -5.93
CA PHE A 11 5.02 -9.22 -5.94
C PHE A 11 6.29 -8.98 -5.13
N SER A 12 6.41 -9.61 -3.97
CA SER A 12 7.61 -9.49 -3.16
C SER A 12 8.81 -10.27 -3.74
N ALA A 13 8.57 -11.51 -4.17
CA ALA A 13 9.61 -12.43 -4.65
C ALA A 13 10.34 -11.94 -5.91
N ILE A 14 9.64 -11.30 -6.85
CA ILE A 14 10.25 -10.81 -8.11
C ILE A 14 11.28 -9.69 -7.92
N HIS A 15 11.42 -9.14 -6.72
CA HIS A 15 12.41 -8.10 -6.42
C HIS A 15 13.77 -8.66 -6.00
N PHE A 16 13.92 -9.99 -5.89
CA PHE A 16 15.19 -10.69 -5.61
C PHE A 16 16.01 -10.15 -4.41
N GLN A 17 15.34 -9.53 -3.44
CA GLN A 17 15.97 -8.98 -2.25
C GLN A 17 15.22 -9.46 -1.03
N PHE A 18 15.87 -10.34 -0.27
CA PHE A 18 15.26 -10.99 0.88
C PHE A 18 14.96 -9.99 2.02
N GLU A 19 15.85 -9.03 2.27
CA GLU A 19 15.65 -7.98 3.29
C GLU A 19 14.39 -7.14 3.04
N GLY A 20 14.06 -6.92 1.76
CA GLY A 20 12.84 -6.22 1.35
C GLY A 20 11.61 -7.11 1.24
N PHE A 21 11.73 -8.41 1.52
CA PHE A 21 10.67 -9.37 1.21
C PHE A 21 9.45 -9.18 2.11
N LEU A 22 9.63 -9.23 3.42
CA LEU A 22 8.55 -9.03 4.38
C LEU A 22 7.84 -7.68 4.18
N PRO A 23 8.55 -6.55 4.04
CA PRO A 23 7.86 -5.28 3.85
C PRO A 23 7.05 -5.18 2.57
N ARG A 24 7.60 -5.68 1.44
CA ARG A 24 6.90 -5.66 0.14
C ARG A 24 5.74 -6.63 0.13
N PHE A 25 5.86 -7.77 0.82
CA PHE A 25 4.77 -8.73 0.98
C PHE A 25 3.59 -8.11 1.74
N LEU A 26 3.84 -7.42 2.86
CA LEU A 26 2.78 -6.74 3.61
C LEU A 26 2.13 -5.61 2.81
N LEU A 27 2.92 -4.84 2.06
CA LEU A 27 2.39 -3.83 1.12
C LEU A 27 1.53 -4.48 0.04
N GLY A 28 1.97 -5.61 -0.54
CA GLY A 28 1.21 -6.36 -1.55
C GLY A 28 -0.13 -6.87 -1.01
N LEU A 29 -0.16 -7.40 0.23
CA LEU A 29 -1.39 -7.79 0.90
C LEU A 29 -2.32 -6.58 1.06
N TYR A 30 -1.79 -5.47 1.55
CA TYR A 30 -2.54 -4.23 1.74
C TYR A 30 -3.19 -3.75 0.43
N LEU A 31 -2.42 -3.61 -0.64
CA LEU A 31 -2.92 -3.19 -1.96
C LEU A 31 -3.95 -4.17 -2.52
N GLY A 32 -3.74 -5.48 -2.36
CA GLY A 32 -4.69 -6.49 -2.81
C GLY A 32 -6.01 -6.47 -2.03
N TYR A 33 -5.97 -6.20 -0.71
CA TYR A 33 -7.18 -6.03 0.10
C TYR A 33 -7.91 -4.71 -0.19
N LEU A 34 -7.18 -3.62 -0.48
CA LEU A 34 -7.78 -2.38 -0.98
C LEU A 34 -8.59 -2.62 -2.23
N PHE A 35 -8.01 -3.27 -3.24
CA PHE A 35 -8.72 -3.63 -4.45
C PHE A 35 -9.91 -4.56 -4.15
N TYR A 36 -9.69 -5.58 -3.32
CA TYR A 36 -10.72 -6.57 -3.01
C TYR A 36 -11.98 -5.95 -2.38
N TRP A 37 -11.82 -4.95 -1.50
CA TRP A 37 -12.93 -4.27 -0.84
C TRP A 37 -13.53 -3.12 -1.66
N THR A 38 -12.71 -2.34 -2.35
CA THR A 38 -13.20 -1.15 -3.10
C THR A 38 -13.67 -1.47 -4.50
N LYS A 39 -13.24 -2.61 -5.08
CA LYS A 39 -13.47 -2.97 -6.50
C LYS A 39 -12.99 -1.90 -7.48
N ASN A 40 -12.10 -1.02 -7.05
CA ASN A 40 -11.60 0.10 -7.82
C ASN A 40 -10.07 0.03 -7.86
N LEU A 41 -9.48 0.01 -9.06
CA LEU A 41 -8.04 -0.04 -9.26
C LEU A 41 -7.34 1.29 -8.94
N ILE A 42 -8.04 2.41 -9.00
CA ILE A 42 -7.47 3.73 -8.69
C ILE A 42 -7.06 3.81 -7.22
N VAL A 43 -7.83 3.19 -6.33
CA VAL A 43 -7.55 3.21 -4.88
C VAL A 43 -6.18 2.61 -4.54
N PRO A 44 -5.85 1.35 -4.91
CA PRO A 44 -4.52 0.80 -4.66
C PRO A 44 -3.42 1.50 -5.46
N ILE A 45 -3.70 2.03 -6.66
CA ILE A 45 -2.70 2.80 -7.44
C ILE A 45 -2.27 4.05 -6.68
N VAL A 46 -3.24 4.85 -6.21
CA VAL A 46 -2.95 6.07 -5.45
C VAL A 46 -2.26 5.72 -4.12
N ALA A 47 -2.72 4.68 -3.42
CA ALA A 47 -2.08 4.24 -2.18
C ALA A 47 -0.61 3.84 -2.40
N HIS A 48 -0.31 3.09 -3.47
CA HIS A 48 1.05 2.71 -3.80
C HIS A 48 1.92 3.91 -4.19
N PHE A 49 1.37 4.85 -4.97
CA PHE A 49 2.05 6.09 -5.30
C PHE A 49 2.42 6.91 -4.05
N CYS A 50 1.46 7.08 -3.13
CA CYS A 50 1.71 7.79 -1.86
C CYS A 50 2.77 7.07 -1.01
N ASN A 51 2.74 5.73 -0.96
CA ASN A 51 3.76 4.93 -0.28
C ASN A 51 5.17 5.25 -0.80
N ASN A 52 5.33 5.25 -2.12
CA ASN A 52 6.61 5.52 -2.78
C ASN A 52 7.04 6.99 -2.60
N ALA A 53 6.10 7.93 -2.70
CA ALA A 53 6.37 9.35 -2.51
C ALA A 53 6.84 9.66 -1.07
N LEU A 54 6.21 9.03 -0.07
CA LEU A 54 6.64 9.16 1.33
C LEU A 54 8.06 8.62 1.53
N MET A 55 8.39 7.47 0.93
CA MET A 55 9.75 6.93 0.99
C MET A 55 10.77 7.88 0.35
N LEU A 56 10.44 8.45 -0.81
CA LEU A 56 11.29 9.42 -1.49
C LEU A 56 11.53 10.68 -0.65
N VAL A 57 10.46 11.26 -0.09
CA VAL A 57 10.55 12.45 0.77
C VAL A 57 11.33 12.15 2.04
N ALA A 58 11.11 10.98 2.66
CA ALA A 58 11.86 10.56 3.84
C ALA A 58 13.37 10.41 3.54
N GLY A 59 13.73 9.83 2.40
CA GLY A 59 15.12 9.74 1.95
C GLY A 59 15.73 11.10 1.64
N TYR A 60 14.96 12.04 1.07
CA TYR A 60 15.41 13.40 0.82
C TYR A 60 15.69 14.19 2.11
N LEU A 61 14.82 14.05 3.11
CA LEU A 61 14.96 14.72 4.41
C LEU A 61 16.05 14.09 5.30
N ASN A 62 16.40 12.83 5.07
CA ASN A 62 17.46 12.13 5.78
C ASN A 62 18.43 11.45 4.78
N PRO A 63 19.37 12.21 4.20
CA PRO A 63 20.31 11.68 3.22
C PRO A 63 21.19 10.53 3.76
N GLU A 64 21.44 10.48 5.07
CA GLU A 64 22.16 9.38 5.71
C GLU A 64 21.40 8.04 5.62
N MET A 65 20.07 8.05 5.48
CA MET A 65 19.34 6.82 5.16
C MET A 65 19.70 6.29 3.77
N ILE A 66 19.89 7.18 2.79
CA ILE A 66 20.21 6.79 1.41
C ILE A 66 21.66 6.32 1.32
N SER A 67 22.61 7.02 1.94
CA SER A 67 24.02 6.58 1.92
C SER A 67 24.22 5.23 2.63
N LYS A 68 23.50 4.98 3.72
CA LYS A 68 23.48 3.67 4.39
C LYS A 68 22.77 2.58 3.57
N MET A 69 21.86 2.91 2.66
CA MET A 69 21.31 1.93 1.69
C MET A 69 22.35 1.52 0.64
N GLU A 70 23.33 2.40 0.38
CA GLU A 70 24.35 2.21 -0.65
C GLU A 70 25.59 1.46 -0.11
N GLU A 71 25.99 1.74 1.14
CA GLU A 71 27.15 1.11 1.79
C GLU A 71 26.83 -0.21 2.51
N THR A 72 25.58 -0.40 2.92
CA THR A 72 25.14 -1.59 3.66
C THR A 72 23.86 -2.16 3.04
N PRO A 73 23.76 -3.49 2.82
CA PRO A 73 22.52 -4.12 2.35
C PRO A 73 21.30 -3.81 3.24
N MET A 74 21.57 -3.38 4.47
CA MET A 74 20.63 -2.83 5.43
C MET A 74 21.17 -1.50 5.94
N PRO A 75 20.53 -0.37 5.61
CA PRO A 75 20.54 0.73 6.56
C PRO A 75 19.95 0.22 7.86
N ASP A 76 20.38 0.76 8.99
CA ASP A 76 19.61 0.70 10.24
C ASP A 76 18.31 1.52 10.07
N LEU A 77 17.48 1.17 9.09
CA LEU A 77 16.15 1.71 8.96
C LEU A 77 15.34 1.03 10.04
N PRO A 78 14.89 1.78 11.05
CA PRO A 78 14.12 1.19 12.10
C PRO A 78 12.85 0.55 11.54
N TRP A 79 12.52 -0.66 11.96
CA TRP A 79 11.32 -1.43 11.56
C TRP A 79 10.01 -0.64 11.67
N TYR A 80 9.96 0.38 12.53
CA TYR A 80 8.83 1.29 12.68
C TYR A 80 8.61 2.23 11.49
N SER A 81 9.64 2.57 10.70
CA SER A 81 9.49 3.34 9.45
C SER A 81 8.55 2.65 8.45
N LEU A 82 8.58 1.32 8.44
CA LEU A 82 7.71 0.47 7.64
C LEU A 82 6.25 0.49 8.12
N LEU A 83 6.08 0.40 9.44
CA LEU A 83 4.76 0.44 10.06
C LEU A 83 4.12 1.81 9.90
N ILE A 84 4.90 2.89 9.97
CA ILE A 84 4.43 4.26 9.73
C ILE A 84 3.91 4.41 8.30
N SER A 85 4.62 3.88 7.31
CA SER A 85 4.20 3.93 5.89
C SER A 85 2.90 3.17 5.63
N ILE A 86 2.69 2.04 6.31
CA ILE A 86 1.46 1.23 6.22
C ILE A 86 0.30 1.90 7.00
N ILE A 87 0.57 2.47 8.18
CA ILE A 87 -0.43 3.12 9.05
C ILE A 87 -0.93 4.43 8.45
N LEU A 88 -0.06 5.21 7.81
CA LEU A 88 -0.44 6.49 7.17
C LEU A 88 -1.34 6.33 5.93
N LEU A 89 -1.52 5.11 5.41
CA LEU A 89 -2.39 4.83 4.26
C LEU A 89 -3.82 4.43 4.67
N ILE A 90 -4.07 4.14 5.96
CA ILE A 90 -5.41 3.89 6.51
C ILE A 90 -6.42 5.05 6.26
N PRO A 91 -6.05 6.35 6.43
CA PRO A 91 -7.00 7.44 6.18
C PRO A 91 -7.48 7.56 4.73
N LEU A 92 -6.75 7.04 3.73
CA LEU A 92 -7.19 7.08 2.32
C LEU A 92 -8.42 6.18 2.08
N ILE A 93 -8.55 5.09 2.84
CA ILE A 93 -9.70 4.17 2.78
C ILE A 93 -10.97 4.85 3.29
N ALA A 94 -10.84 5.71 4.31
CA ALA A 94 -11.97 6.42 4.89
C ALA A 94 -12.55 7.47 3.94
N ILE A 95 -11.72 8.09 3.10
CA ILE A 95 -12.15 9.10 2.12
C ILE A 95 -12.97 8.44 1.00
N PHE A 96 -12.52 7.30 0.45
CA PHE A 96 -13.18 6.64 -0.68
C PHE A 96 -14.41 5.79 -0.33
N ARG A 97 -14.61 5.41 0.94
CA ARG A 97 -15.85 4.73 1.37
C ARG A 97 -17.09 5.61 1.30
N ARG A 98 -16.93 6.93 1.11
CA ARG A 98 -18.06 7.88 1.10
C ARG A 98 -18.82 7.92 -0.23
N ASP A 99 -18.23 7.44 -1.32
CA ASP A 99 -18.79 7.67 -2.67
C ASP A 99 -19.60 6.47 -3.23
N HIS A 100 -19.54 5.29 -2.61
CA HIS A 100 -20.21 4.08 -3.11
C HIS A 100 -21.44 3.63 -2.31
N VAL A 101 -21.82 4.35 -1.25
CA VAL A 101 -23.04 4.06 -0.46
C VAL A 101 -24.26 4.82 -1.00
N THR A 102 -24.07 5.92 -1.75
CA THR A 102 -25.16 6.82 -2.16
C THR A 102 -25.96 6.30 -3.37
N ASP A 103 -25.39 5.44 -4.23
CA ASP A 103 -26.11 4.94 -5.42
C ASP A 103 -27.11 3.82 -5.11
N ALA A 104 -26.88 3.02 -4.06
CA ALA A 104 -27.77 1.90 -3.72
C ALA A 104 -29.07 2.33 -3.02
N THR A 105 -29.17 3.58 -2.56
CA THR A 105 -30.36 4.12 -1.88
C THR A 105 -31.30 4.90 -2.81
N GLN A 106 -30.97 5.03 -4.09
CA GLN A 106 -31.73 5.80 -5.08
C GLN A 106 -32.52 4.93 -6.09
N MET A 107 -32.44 3.59 -6.03
CA MET A 107 -33.33 2.74 -6.84
C MET A 107 -34.70 2.59 -6.16
N ASN A 108 -35.57 3.54 -6.48
CA ASN A 108 -37.00 3.53 -6.19
C ASN A 108 -37.69 2.30 -6.82
N PRO A 109 -38.47 1.49 -6.06
CA PRO A 109 -39.20 0.34 -6.59
C PRO A 109 -40.51 0.68 -7.36
N GLU A 110 -40.86 1.95 -7.58
CA GLU A 110 -42.19 2.33 -8.13
C GLU A 110 -42.40 2.17 -9.66
N HIS A 111 -41.62 1.33 -10.34
CA HIS A 111 -41.84 1.01 -11.76
C HIS A 111 -41.80 -0.49 -12.10
N LEU A 112 -42.49 -1.31 -11.29
CA LEU A 112 -42.95 -2.66 -11.68
C LEU A 112 -44.46 -2.77 -11.53
#